data_AF-A0A2N2PTE7-F1
#
_entry.id   AF-A0A2N2PTE7-F1
#
_cell.length_a   1.000
_cell.length_b   1.000
_cell.length_c   1.000
_cell.angle_alpha   90.00
_cell.angle_beta   90.00
_cell.angle_gamma   90.00
#
_symmetry.space_group_name_H-M   'P 1'
#
loop_
_entity.id
_entity.type
_entity.pdbx_description
1 polymer ?
#
loop_
_entity_poly.entity_id
_entity_poly.type
_entity_poly.pdbx_seq_one_letter_code
_entity_poly.pdbx_strand_id
1 'polypeptide(L)'
;MDQTTYERWWQLHLQVAKGEELDAAEQDIYAAGLLDLNAEEEKTPWENSNLTMLRRLRTEVESLETTHAQLQAKSRRLDRQIWTLEGAYMVLTGRELSGFVQPLAETLKRP
;
A
#
# COMPACT_ATOMS: atom_id res chain seq x y z
N MET A 1 3.49 -18.79 -18.56
CA MET A 1 2.28 -18.04 -18.99
C MET A 1 2.11 -18.14 -20.50
N ASP A 2 0.89 -18.22 -21.04
CA ASP A 2 0.66 -18.21 -22.50
C ASP A 2 0.63 -16.79 -23.09
N GLN A 3 0.78 -16.68 -24.41
CA GLN A 3 0.91 -15.41 -25.12
C GLN A 3 -0.33 -14.52 -24.97
N THR A 4 -1.53 -15.10 -25.00
CA THR A 4 -2.80 -14.37 -24.89
C THR A 4 -3.01 -13.79 -23.50
N THR A 5 -2.60 -14.51 -22.46
CA THR A 5 -2.67 -14.05 -21.07
C THR A 5 -1.61 -12.97 -20.83
N TYR A 6 -0.41 -13.12 -21.40
CA TYR A 6 0.64 -12.11 -21.34
C TYR A 6 0.22 -10.79 -21.99
N GLU A 7 -0.37 -10.83 -23.18
CA GLU A 7 -0.84 -9.62 -23.89
C GLU A 7 -1.91 -8.88 -23.09
N ARG A 8 -2.85 -9.63 -22.49
CA ARG A 8 -3.88 -9.05 -21.62
C ARG A 8 -3.27 -8.42 -20.36
N TRP A 9 -2.33 -9.10 -19.70
CA TRP A 9 -1.63 -8.57 -18.54
C TRP A 9 -0.81 -7.33 -18.88
N TRP A 10 -0.16 -7.31 -20.05
CA TRP A 10 0.64 -6.18 -20.52
C TRP A 10 -0.17 -4.90 -20.70
N GLN A 11 -1.42 -5.01 -21.19
CA GLN A 11 -2.32 -3.85 -21.29
C GLN A 11 -2.64 -3.26 -19.92
N LEU A 12 -2.93 -4.12 -18.93
CA LEU A 12 -3.16 -3.70 -17.54
C LEU A 12 -1.89 -3.07 -16.93
N HIS A 13 -0.71 -3.64 -17.21
CA HIS A 13 0.56 -3.09 -16.76
C HIS A 13 0.81 -1.69 -17.32
N LEU A 14 0.46 -1.44 -18.58
CA LEU A 14 0.56 -0.10 -19.18
C LEU A 14 -0.39 0.91 -18.54
N GLN A 15 -1.59 0.51 -18.12
CA GLN A 15 -2.53 1.37 -17.40
C GLN A 15 -1.99 1.74 -16.02
N VAL A 16 -1.50 0.75 -15.27
CA VAL A 16 -0.85 0.97 -13.96
C VAL A 16 0.38 1.87 -14.09
N ALA A 17 1.21 1.67 -15.11
CA ALA A 17 2.40 2.50 -15.35
C ALA A 17 2.06 3.97 -15.69
N LYS A 18 0.87 4.23 -16.21
CA LYS A 18 0.34 5.58 -16.44
C LYS A 18 -0.33 6.20 -15.21
N GLY A 19 -0.46 5.43 -14.13
CA GLY A 19 -1.14 5.85 -12.90
C GLY A 19 -2.67 5.79 -12.98
N GLU A 20 -3.21 5.00 -13.91
CA GLU A 20 -4.65 4.75 -14.00
C GLU A 20 -5.07 3.71 -12.94
N GLU A 21 -6.24 3.89 -12.34
CA GLU A 21 -6.79 2.94 -11.38
C GLU A 21 -7.40 1.74 -12.12
N LEU A 22 -7.00 0.54 -11.71
CA LEU A 22 -7.63 -0.71 -12.12
C LEU A 22 -8.84 -1.01 -11.24
N ASP A 23 -9.90 -1.58 -11.82
CA ASP A 23 -11.01 -2.10 -11.03
C ASP A 23 -10.61 -3.36 -10.24
N ALA A 24 -11.47 -3.84 -9.34
CA ALA A 24 -11.15 -4.99 -8.47
C ALA A 24 -10.88 -6.29 -9.27
N ALA A 25 -11.57 -6.50 -10.39
CA ALA A 25 -11.37 -7.69 -11.22
C ALA A 25 -10.08 -7.59 -12.05
N GLU A 26 -9.75 -6.39 -12.52
CA GLU A 26 -8.51 -6.08 -13.22
C GLU A 26 -7.30 -6.18 -12.29
N GLN A 27 -7.43 -5.75 -11.03
CA GLN A 27 -6.40 -5.93 -10.00
C GLN A 27 -6.08 -7.40 -9.75
N ASP A 28 -7.10 -8.26 -9.64
CA ASP A 28 -6.90 -9.70 -9.44
C ASP A 28 -6.18 -10.35 -10.63
N ILE A 29 -6.53 -9.97 -11.86
CA ILE A 29 -5.88 -10.46 -13.08
C ILE A 29 -4.43 -9.95 -13.16
N TYR A 30 -4.21 -8.69 -12.83
CA TYR A 30 -2.88 -8.09 -12.81
C TYR A 30 -1.97 -8.76 -11.77
N ALA A 31 -2.49 -9.01 -10.56
CA ALA A 31 -1.78 -9.69 -9.50
C ALA A 31 -1.45 -11.15 -9.85
N ALA A 32 -2.40 -11.89 -10.44
CA ALA A 32 -2.18 -13.26 -10.90
C ALA A 32 -1.10 -13.34 -11.99
N GLY A 33 -1.15 -12.45 -13.00
CA GLY A 33 -0.12 -12.42 -14.04
C GLY A 33 1.26 -12.01 -13.52
N LEU A 34 1.31 -11.13 -12.52
CA LEU A 34 2.56 -10.74 -11.86
C LEU A 34 3.18 -11.91 -11.07
N LEU A 35 2.35 -12.74 -10.43
CA LEU A 35 2.79 -13.96 -9.75
C LEU A 35 3.32 -15.00 -10.75
N ASP A 36 2.62 -15.23 -11.86
CA ASP A 36 3.02 -16.17 -12.90
C ASP A 36 4.35 -15.77 -13.55
N LEU A 37 4.51 -14.48 -13.90
CA LEU A 37 5.77 -13.97 -14.45
C LEU A 37 6.93 -14.12 -13.47
N ASN A 38 6.71 -13.79 -12.20
CA ASN A 38 7.71 -13.97 -11.14
C ASN A 38 8.11 -15.45 -10.97
N ALA A 39 7.16 -16.39 -11.12
CA ALA A 39 7.43 -17.83 -11.04
C ALA A 39 8.17 -18.38 -12.27
N GLU A 40 7.96 -17.81 -13.46
CA GLU A 40 8.74 -18.18 -14.65
C GLU A 40 10.17 -17.59 -14.59
N GLU A 41 10.32 -16.38 -14.06
CA GLU A 41 11.64 -15.75 -13.83
C GLU A 41 12.50 -16.55 -12.82
N GLU A 42 11.88 -17.15 -11.79
CA GLU A 42 12.58 -18.03 -10.83
C GLU A 42 13.17 -19.31 -11.47
N LYS A 43 12.63 -19.76 -12.61
CA LYS A 43 13.11 -20.97 -13.30
C LYS A 43 14.27 -20.71 -14.27
N THR A 44 14.54 -19.45 -14.61
CA THR A 44 15.65 -19.07 -15.48
C THR A 44 16.88 -18.67 -14.65
N PRO A 45 17.94 -19.50 -14.60
CA PRO A 45 19.15 -19.21 -13.84
C PRO A 45 20.06 -18.33 -14.70
N TRP A 46 19.65 -17.10 -15.00
CA TRP A 46 20.55 -16.14 -15.64
C TRP A 46 21.12 -15.22 -14.58
N GLU A 47 22.45 -15.27 -14.47
CA GLU A 47 23.31 -14.39 -13.67
C GLU A 47 22.96 -12.92 -13.92
N ASN A 48 22.03 -12.39 -13.15
CA ASN A 48 21.73 -10.97 -13.13
C ASN A 48 21.64 -10.56 -11.68
N SER A 49 22.79 -10.27 -11.09
CA SER A 49 22.91 -9.64 -9.76
C SER A 49 21.95 -8.45 -9.59
N ASN A 50 21.69 -7.73 -10.69
CA ASN A 50 20.72 -6.64 -10.76
C ASN A 50 19.27 -7.10 -10.55
N LEU A 51 18.86 -8.26 -11.09
CA LEU A 51 17.53 -8.83 -10.87
C LEU A 51 17.36 -9.30 -9.42
N THR A 52 18.38 -9.91 -8.83
CA THR A 52 18.37 -10.28 -7.40
C THR A 52 18.23 -9.05 -6.51
N MET A 53 18.92 -7.96 -6.85
CA MET A 53 18.81 -6.68 -6.14
C MET A 53 17.42 -6.05 -6.30
N LEU A 54 16.86 -6.06 -7.51
CA LEU A 54 15.50 -5.57 -7.77
C LEU A 54 14.45 -6.40 -7.02
N ARG A 55 14.61 -7.73 -6.95
CA ARG A 55 13.72 -8.60 -6.16
C ARG A 55 13.78 -8.26 -4.68
N ARG A 56 15.00 -8.11 -4.13
CA ARG A 56 15.18 -7.72 -2.73
C ARG A 56 14.52 -6.37 -2.44
N LEU A 57 14.74 -5.37 -3.31
CA LEU A 57 14.12 -4.05 -3.17
C LEU A 57 12.60 -4.13 -3.26
N ARG A 58 12.06 -4.92 -4.18
CA ARG A 58 10.61 -5.13 -4.31
C ARG A 58 10.01 -5.73 -3.03
N THR A 59 10.60 -6.80 -2.50
CA THR A 59 10.14 -7.41 -1.24
C THR A 59 10.25 -6.42 -0.06
N GLU A 60 11.30 -5.59 -0.04
CA GLU A 60 11.47 -4.55 0.97
C GLU A 60 10.39 -3.46 0.87
N VAL A 61 10.05 -3.03 -0.36
CA VAL A 61 8.94 -2.11 -0.63
C VAL A 61 7.60 -2.71 -0.21
N GLU A 62 7.28 -3.93 -0.63
CA GLU A 62 6.04 -4.62 -0.25
C GLU A 62 5.90 -4.77 1.29
N SER A 63 7.02 -5.05 1.99
CA SER A 63 7.08 -5.09 3.45
C SER A 63 6.85 -3.71 4.09
N LEU A 64 7.43 -2.65 3.52
CA LEU A 64 7.24 -1.28 3.98
C LEU A 64 5.81 -0.80 3.76
N GLU A 65 5.21 -1.10 2.62
CA GLU A 65 3.80 -0.79 2.32
C GLU A 65 2.86 -1.48 3.30
N THR A 66 3.10 -2.77 3.59
CA THR A 66 2.35 -3.53 4.59
C THR A 66 2.47 -2.88 5.97
N THR A 67 3.69 -2.51 6.38
CA THR A 67 3.95 -1.83 7.65
C THR A 67 3.24 -0.48 7.72
N HIS A 68 3.29 0.30 6.64
CA HIS A 68 2.62 1.58 6.53
C HIS A 68 1.10 1.42 6.66
N ALA A 69 0.49 0.45 5.98
CA ALA A 69 -0.94 0.16 6.09
C ALA A 69 -1.34 -0.21 7.53
N GLN A 70 -0.53 -1.02 8.22
CA GLN A 70 -0.76 -1.38 9.62
C GLN A 70 -0.66 -0.16 10.55
N LEU A 71 0.34 0.70 10.35
CA LEU A 71 0.50 1.94 11.12
C LEU A 71 -0.66 2.91 10.88
N GLN A 72 -1.11 3.05 9.63
CA GLN A 72 -2.26 3.89 9.29
C GLN A 72 -3.55 3.37 9.94
N ALA A 73 -3.77 2.05 9.94
CA ALA A 73 -4.89 1.43 10.64
C ALA A 73 -4.83 1.66 12.15
N LYS A 74 -3.63 1.57 12.74
CA LYS A 74 -3.39 1.87 14.16
C LYS A 74 -3.67 3.34 14.49
N SER A 75 -3.22 4.28 13.65
CA SER A 75 -3.51 5.71 13.79
C SER A 75 -5.01 5.96 13.82
N ARG A 76 -5.75 5.47 12.82
CA ARG A 76 -7.22 5.62 12.73
C ARG A 76 -7.95 5.00 13.93
N ARG A 77 -7.39 3.96 14.54
CA ARG A 77 -7.95 3.37 15.77
C ARG A 77 -7.70 4.29 16.97
N LEU A 78 -6.49 4.82 17.12
CA LEU A 78 -6.15 5.74 18.20
C LEU A 78 -6.95 7.04 18.10
N ASP A 79 -7.12 7.60 16.91
CA ASP A 79 -7.93 8.81 16.69
C ASP A 79 -9.38 8.61 17.15
N ARG A 80 -9.97 7.44 16.86
CA ARG A 80 -11.31 7.09 17.35
C ARG A 80 -11.36 6.94 18.87
N GLN A 81 -10.32 6.36 19.48
CA GLN A 81 -10.23 6.25 20.93
C GLN A 81 -10.12 7.62 21.60
N ILE A 82 -9.28 8.50 21.05
CA ILE A 82 -9.13 9.88 21.53
C ILE A 82 -10.49 10.59 21.44
N TRP A 83 -11.14 10.57 20.28
CA TRP A 83 -12.45 11.20 20.09
C TRP A 83 -13.50 10.69 21.09
N THR A 84 -13.52 9.39 21.36
CA THR A 84 -14.44 8.77 22.34
C THR A 84 -14.14 9.26 23.76
N LEU A 85 -12.86 9.33 24.14
CA LEU A 85 -12.44 9.78 25.47
C LEU A 85 -12.68 11.28 25.67
N GLU A 86 -12.39 12.10 24.67
CA GLU A 86 -12.68 13.54 24.66
C GLU A 86 -14.17 13.80 24.79
N GLY A 87 -15.02 13.06 24.05
CA GLY A 87 -16.46 13.13 24.17
C GLY A 87 -16.97 12.74 25.57
N ALA A 88 -16.46 11.64 26.12
CA ALA A 88 -16.81 11.21 27.48
C ALA A 88 -16.39 12.24 28.54
N TYR A 89 -15.21 12.84 28.39
CA TYR A 89 -14.71 13.90 29.27
C TYR A 89 -15.59 15.15 29.19
N MET A 90 -15.98 15.56 27.98
CA MET A 90 -16.85 16.72 27.78
C MET A 90 -18.23 16.50 28.42
N VAL A 91 -18.81 15.31 28.27
CA VAL A 91 -20.07 14.94 28.93
C VAL A 91 -19.95 15.01 30.46
N LEU A 92 -18.84 14.54 31.01
CA LEU A 92 -18.63 14.48 32.46
C LEU A 92 -18.34 15.86 33.09
N THR A 93 -17.56 16.70 32.40
CA THR A 93 -16.98 17.92 32.98
C THR A 93 -17.56 19.22 32.41
N GLY A 94 -18.28 19.15 31.29
CA GLY A 94 -18.76 20.32 30.54
C GLY A 94 -17.64 21.15 29.90
N ARG A 95 -16.41 20.62 29.82
CA ARG A 95 -15.24 21.29 29.23
C ARG A 95 -14.68 20.47 28.08
N GLU A 96 -14.21 21.16 27.04
CA GLU A 96 -13.46 20.52 25.97
C GLU A 96 -12.01 20.24 26.39
N LEU A 97 -11.50 19.08 25.98
CA LEU A 97 -10.06 18.79 25.96
C LEU A 97 -9.47 19.39 24.67
N SER A 98 -9.53 20.71 24.52
CA SER A 98 -9.00 21.35 23.31
C SER A 98 -7.47 21.37 23.36
N GLY A 99 -6.85 20.52 22.53
CA GLY A 99 -5.49 20.75 22.01
C GLY A 99 -4.52 19.59 22.20
N PHE A 100 -4.52 18.62 21.27
CA PHE A 100 -3.27 18.04 20.72
C PHE A 100 -3.46 17.09 19.51
N VAL A 101 -4.54 17.22 18.73
CA VAL A 101 -4.70 16.41 17.51
C VAL A 101 -4.91 17.34 16.32
N GLN A 102 -3.85 18.07 15.98
CA GLN A 102 -3.73 18.61 14.64
C GLN A 102 -3.49 17.41 13.71
N PRO A 103 -4.25 17.23 12.62
CA PRO A 103 -4.08 16.08 11.75
C PRO A 103 -2.64 16.05 11.24
N LEU A 104 -1.94 14.94 11.50
CA LEU A 104 -0.56 14.66 11.05
C LEU A 104 -0.32 14.81 9.53
N ALA A 105 -1.38 15.09 8.77
CA ALA A 105 -1.33 15.45 7.35
C ALA A 105 -0.68 16.82 7.08
N GLU A 106 -0.63 17.75 8.05
CA GLU A 106 -0.02 19.08 7.83
C GLU A 106 1.49 19.13 8.14
N THR A 107 2.04 18.19 8.90
CA THR A 107 3.45 18.23 9.32
C THR A 107 4.44 17.66 8.29
N LEU A 108 3.97 17.07 7.19
CA LEU A 108 4.83 16.58 6.09
C LEU A 108 4.90 17.53 4.88
N LYS A 109 4.25 18.70 4.93
CA LYS A 109 4.44 19.80 3.98
C LYS A 109 5.31 20.90 4.58
N ARG A 110 6.60 20.64 4.81
CA ARG A 110 7.59 21.71 4.81
C ARG A 110 8.80 21.30 3.94
N PRO A 111 9.29 22.23 3.11
CA PRO A 111 10.33 21.99 2.10
C PRO A 111 11.68 21.61 2.69
#